data_AF-D8Q306-F1
#
_entry.id   AF-D8Q306-F1
#
_cell.length_a   1.000
_cell.length_b   1.000
_cell.length_c   1.000
_cell.angle_alpha   90.00
_cell.angle_beta   90.00
_cell.angle_gamma   90.00
#
_symmetry.space_group_name_H-M   'P 1'
#
loop_
_entity.id
_entity.type
_entity.pdbx_description
1 polymer ?
#
loop_
_entity_poly.entity_id
_entity_poly.type
_entity_poly.pdbx_seq_one_letter_code
_entity_poly.pdbx_strand_id
1 'polypeptide(L)'
;LSSFLGVLDLKTGVIVALLFALLNKVAGVYGLIAALTGAGGSFAQISLYLYSTLALVAIALGLKAVKRVRLPSPPLYFRAFLFSSTHALSTAWGHMVRPLSWWVQDAAWTGGAQAHSAAQEAMMHAAPPHEPMTDAQRVAAAMAIWEQEKGFAAAIIAVSWLSKLYFALLIYSYASHLRKGSYRALPLSR
;
A
#
# COMPACT_ATOMS: atom_id res chain seq x y z
N LEU A 1 20.66 1.96 -9.16
CA LEU A 1 20.05 3.28 -9.42
C LEU A 1 20.98 4.36 -8.93
N SER A 2 21.39 5.27 -9.81
CA SER A 2 22.33 6.35 -9.50
C SER A 2 21.64 7.69 -9.17
N SER A 3 20.34 7.79 -9.47
CA SER A 3 19.50 8.97 -9.25
C SER A 3 18.03 8.58 -9.11
N PHE A 4 17.22 9.49 -8.55
CA PHE A 4 15.77 9.39 -8.51
C PHE A 4 15.17 10.00 -9.77
N LEU A 5 14.38 9.21 -10.52
CA LEU A 5 13.75 9.58 -11.79
C LEU A 5 14.73 10.16 -12.85
N GLY A 6 16.04 9.91 -12.72
CA GLY A 6 17.05 10.48 -13.62
C GLY A 6 17.47 11.91 -13.28
N VAL A 7 16.71 12.64 -12.46
CA VAL A 7 16.85 14.09 -12.28
C VAL A 7 17.26 14.49 -10.87
N LEU A 8 16.80 13.75 -9.86
CA LEU A 8 16.96 14.11 -8.45
C LEU A 8 17.97 13.22 -7.74
N ASP A 9 18.53 13.71 -6.63
CA ASP A 9 19.42 12.91 -5.80
C ASP A 9 18.70 11.69 -5.21
N LEU A 10 19.47 10.62 -5.04
CA LEU A 10 19.01 9.34 -4.53
C LEU A 10 18.48 9.47 -3.09
N LYS A 11 19.06 10.34 -2.26
CA LYS A 11 18.58 10.58 -0.89
C LYS A 11 17.21 11.25 -0.89
N THR A 12 16.97 12.22 -1.78
CA THR A 12 15.67 12.88 -1.93
C THR A 12 14.61 11.87 -2.33
N GLY A 13 14.90 11.01 -3.31
CA GLY A 13 14.00 9.91 -3.69
C GLY A 13 13.67 8.96 -2.54
N VAL A 14 14.66 8.61 -1.71
CA VAL A 14 14.44 7.74 -0.54
C VAL A 14 13.57 8.42 0.50
N ILE A 15 13.76 9.71 0.76
CA ILE A 15 12.92 10.48 1.68
C ILE A 15 11.48 10.50 1.18
N VAL A 16 11.26 10.79 -0.11
CA VAL A 16 9.92 10.79 -0.71
C VAL A 16 9.26 9.41 -0.59
N ALA A 17 9.97 8.34 -0.94
CA ALA A 17 9.47 6.98 -0.81
C ALA A 17 9.08 6.63 0.63
N LEU A 18 9.91 7.00 1.62
CA LEU A 18 9.63 6.78 3.03
C LEU A 18 8.44 7.61 3.54
N LEU A 19 8.23 8.83 3.02
CA LEU A 19 7.08 9.65 3.37
C LEU A 19 5.77 9.04 2.85
N PHE A 20 5.73 8.58 1.59
CA PHE A 20 4.59 7.84 1.06
C PHE A 20 4.33 6.55 1.86
N ALA A 21 5.40 5.83 2.23
CA ALA A 21 5.29 4.65 3.07
C ALA A 21 4.67 4.97 4.43
N LEU A 22 5.09 6.08 5.04
CA LEU A 22 4.61 6.53 6.34
C LEU A 22 3.11 6.83 6.28
N LEU A 23 2.67 7.63 5.29
CA LEU A 23 1.26 7.96 5.07
C LEU A 23 0.41 6.70 4.87
N ASN A 24 0.87 5.77 4.03
CA ASN A 24 0.17 4.50 3.78
C ASN A 24 0.02 3.64 5.05
N LYS A 25 0.93 3.77 6.02
CA LYS A 25 0.90 2.96 7.25
C LYS A 25 0.06 3.58 8.38
N VAL A 26 -0.26 4.87 8.30
CA VAL A 26 -1.16 5.53 9.26
C VAL A 26 -2.55 4.87 9.25
N ALA A 27 -3.04 4.44 8.09
CA ALA A 27 -4.31 3.72 7.96
C ALA A 27 -4.38 2.46 8.86
N GLY A 28 -3.26 1.77 9.07
CA GLY A 28 -3.20 0.61 9.97
C GLY A 28 -3.39 0.96 11.46
N VAL A 29 -2.99 2.18 11.87
CA VAL A 29 -3.24 2.67 13.24
C VAL A 29 -4.73 2.91 13.46
N TYR A 30 -5.39 3.55 12.49
CA TYR A 30 -6.84 3.73 12.53
C TYR A 30 -7.60 2.39 12.50
N GLY A 31 -7.14 1.42 11.69
CA GLY A 31 -7.71 0.07 11.68
C GLY A 31 -7.59 -0.64 13.03
N LEU A 32 -6.46 -0.47 13.73
CA LEU A 32 -6.27 -1.04 15.07
C LEU A 32 -7.17 -0.36 16.11
N ILE A 33 -7.27 0.97 16.08
CA ILE A 33 -8.19 1.72 16.96
C ILE A 33 -9.64 1.27 16.73
N ALA A 34 -10.06 1.14 15.47
CA ALA A 34 -11.40 0.68 15.12
C ALA A 34 -11.68 -0.74 15.64
N ALA A 35 -10.74 -1.67 15.47
CA ALA A 35 -10.88 -3.03 16.00
C ALA A 35 -11.00 -3.06 17.53
N LEU A 36 -10.23 -2.23 18.24
CA LEU A 36 -10.26 -2.14 19.71
C LEU A 36 -11.47 -1.38 20.25
N THR A 37 -12.07 -0.48 19.47
CA THR A 37 -13.24 0.34 19.86
C THR A 37 -14.58 -0.34 19.54
N GLY A 38 -14.56 -1.60 19.13
CA GLY A 38 -15.77 -2.41 19.00
C GLY A 38 -16.24 -2.66 17.56
N ALA A 39 -15.50 -2.22 16.54
CA ALA A 39 -15.81 -2.59 15.15
C ALA A 39 -15.58 -4.08 14.85
N GLY A 40 -14.97 -4.81 15.80
CA GLY A 40 -14.57 -6.20 15.61
C GLY A 40 -13.49 -6.33 14.54
N GLY A 41 -13.02 -7.56 14.34
CA GLY A 41 -12.04 -7.86 13.32
C GLY A 41 -11.60 -9.31 13.43
N SER A 42 -11.43 -9.98 12.29
CA SER A 42 -10.82 -11.30 12.27
C SER A 42 -9.37 -11.23 12.76
N PHE A 43 -8.86 -12.34 13.28
CA PHE A 43 -7.45 -12.45 13.70
C PHE A 43 -6.48 -12.02 12.58
N ALA A 44 -6.81 -12.32 11.32
CA ALA A 44 -6.06 -11.87 10.15
C ALA A 44 -6.05 -10.34 9.98
N GLN A 45 -7.17 -9.66 10.25
CA GLN A 45 -7.23 -8.19 10.16
C GLN A 45 -6.43 -7.52 11.28
N ILE A 46 -6.56 -8.00 12.51
CA ILE A 46 -5.83 -7.45 13.67
C ILE A 46 -4.32 -7.65 13.50
N SER A 47 -3.87 -8.82 13.05
CA SER A 47 -2.45 -9.07 12.78
C SER A 47 -1.88 -8.16 11.68
N LEU A 48 -2.65 -7.87 10.63
CA LEU A 48 -2.27 -6.91 9.59
C LEU A 48 -2.18 -5.47 10.10
N TYR A 49 -3.12 -5.04 10.95
CA TYR A 49 -3.08 -3.70 11.57
C TYR A 49 -1.91 -3.56 12.54
N LEU A 50 -1.62 -4.60 13.33
CA LEU A 50 -0.47 -4.64 14.22
C LEU A 50 0.85 -4.59 13.43
N TYR A 51 0.98 -5.40 12.38
CA TYR A 51 2.12 -5.35 11.47
C TYR A 51 2.31 -3.95 10.87
N SER A 52 1.22 -3.32 10.40
CA SER A 52 1.27 -1.98 9.83
C SER A 52 1.74 -0.93 10.84
N THR A 53 1.30 -1.05 12.10
CA THR A 53 1.68 -0.13 13.19
C THR A 53 3.15 -0.29 13.57
N LEU A 54 3.64 -1.52 13.68
CA LEU A 54 5.07 -1.77 13.92
C LEU A 54 5.94 -1.28 12.75
N ALA A 55 5.47 -1.50 11.52
CA ALA A 55 6.14 -0.99 10.32
C ALA A 55 6.18 0.55 10.29
N LEU A 56 5.14 1.24 10.76
CA LEU A 56 5.12 2.70 10.87
C LEU A 56 6.26 3.22 11.77
N VAL A 57 6.45 2.61 12.94
CA VAL A 57 7.54 2.95 13.87
C VAL A 57 8.90 2.73 13.18
N ALA A 58 9.07 1.60 12.50
CA ALA A 58 10.31 1.30 11.78
C ALA A 58 10.60 2.32 10.65
N ILE A 59 9.59 2.75 9.90
CA ILE A 59 9.71 3.77 8.84
C ILE A 59 10.07 5.13 9.43
N ALA A 60 9.43 5.54 10.54
CA ALA A 60 9.72 6.81 11.22
C ALA A 60 11.17 6.87 11.74
N LEU A 61 11.66 5.77 12.32
CA LEU A 61 13.06 5.63 12.71
C LEU A 61 13.99 5.61 11.47
N GLY A 62 13.52 5.04 10.35
CA GLY A 62 14.12 5.09 9.02
C GLY A 62 14.39 6.52 8.56
N LEU A 63 13.34 7.33 8.53
CA LEU A 63 13.39 8.71 8.08
C LEU A 63 14.33 9.57 8.95
N LYS A 64 14.30 9.40 10.28
CA LYS A 64 15.24 10.07 11.19
C LYS A 64 16.70 9.70 10.90
N ALA A 65 16.99 8.44 10.59
CA ALA A 65 18.34 7.98 10.28
C ALA A 65 18.86 8.51 8.93
N VAL A 66 18.01 8.51 7.88
CA VAL A 66 18.37 9.06 6.56
C VAL A 66 18.66 10.57 6.64
N LYS A 67 17.90 11.30 7.47
CA LYS A 67 18.11 12.73 7.70
C LYS A 67 19.43 13.05 8.41
N ARG A 68 19.87 12.20 9.35
CA ARG A 68 21.04 12.48 10.21
C ARG A 68 22.41 12.18 9.58
N VAL A 69 22.48 11.55 8.39
CA VAL A 69 23.72 11.26 7.61
C VAL A 69 24.91 10.83 8.50
N ARG A 70 24.65 10.04 9.54
CA ARG A 70 25.68 9.49 10.41
C ARG A 70 25.22 8.14 10.91
N LEU A 71 25.77 7.09 10.30
CA LEU A 71 26.29 5.86 10.91
C LEU A 71 26.50 4.82 9.80
N PRO A 72 27.64 4.12 9.77
CA PRO A 72 27.82 2.99 8.89
C PRO A 72 26.91 1.84 9.35
N SER A 73 26.49 1.01 8.38
CA SER A 73 26.24 -0.43 8.54
C SER A 73 25.02 -0.88 9.41
N PRO A 74 24.51 -2.11 9.18
CA PRO A 74 23.18 -2.80 9.32
C PRO A 74 21.75 -2.23 9.10
N PRO A 75 21.22 -1.23 9.84
CA PRO A 75 19.78 -1.09 10.03
C PRO A 75 19.06 -0.57 8.77
N LEU A 76 19.76 0.03 7.81
CA LEU A 76 19.20 0.43 6.52
C LEU A 76 18.82 -0.77 5.63
N TYR A 77 19.59 -1.86 5.66
CA TYR A 77 19.24 -3.09 4.94
C TYR A 77 18.06 -3.81 5.59
N PHE A 78 18.04 -3.85 6.93
CA PHE A 78 16.89 -4.36 7.68
C PHE A 78 15.62 -3.54 7.39
N ARG A 79 15.75 -2.22 7.18
CA ARG A 79 14.62 -1.34 6.84
C ARG A 79 14.21 -1.43 5.36
N ALA A 80 15.15 -1.62 4.45
CA ALA A 80 14.87 -1.97 3.06
C ALA A 80 14.15 -3.32 2.98
N PHE A 81 14.59 -4.29 3.79
CA PHE A 81 13.89 -5.56 3.97
C PHE A 81 12.48 -5.33 4.52
N LEU A 82 12.26 -4.55 5.58
CA LEU A 82 10.90 -4.25 6.07
C LEU A 82 9.99 -3.58 5.02
N PHE A 83 10.52 -2.69 4.19
CA PHE A 83 9.78 -2.09 3.08
C PHE A 83 9.47 -3.12 1.99
N SER A 84 10.43 -3.97 1.62
CA SER A 84 10.23 -5.08 0.68
C SER A 84 9.29 -6.15 1.22
N SER A 85 9.36 -6.47 2.52
CA SER A 85 8.44 -7.39 3.21
C SER A 85 7.04 -6.80 3.29
N THR A 86 6.93 -5.48 3.50
CA THR A 86 5.64 -4.78 3.40
C THR A 86 5.07 -4.93 2.00
N HIS A 87 5.90 -4.76 0.97
CA HIS A 87 5.48 -4.92 -0.41
C HIS A 87 5.11 -6.37 -0.75
N ALA A 88 5.89 -7.35 -0.29
CA ALA A 88 5.63 -8.77 -0.46
C ALA A 88 4.34 -9.19 0.24
N LEU A 89 4.10 -8.75 1.47
CA LEU A 89 2.87 -9.01 2.21
C LEU A 89 1.65 -8.31 1.58
N SER A 90 1.79 -7.06 1.14
CA SER A 90 0.74 -6.37 0.38
C SER A 90 0.45 -7.03 -0.96
N THR A 91 1.46 -7.59 -1.63
CA THR A 91 1.31 -8.28 -2.92
C THR A 91 0.66 -9.65 -2.74
N ALA A 92 1.15 -10.44 -1.79
CA ALA A 92 0.59 -11.74 -1.45
C ALA A 92 -0.88 -11.63 -0.98
N TRP A 93 -1.16 -10.72 -0.04
CA TRP A 93 -2.51 -10.58 0.53
C TRP A 93 -3.46 -9.74 -0.33
N GLY A 94 -2.95 -8.64 -0.88
CA GLY A 94 -3.74 -7.57 -1.50
C GLY A 94 -3.73 -7.55 -3.02
N HIS A 95 -2.95 -8.38 -3.72
CA HIS A 95 -2.98 -8.48 -5.19
C HIS A 95 -3.23 -9.91 -5.69
N MET A 96 -2.74 -10.95 -5.01
CA MET A 96 -2.87 -12.33 -5.49
C MET A 96 -4.08 -13.09 -4.91
N VAL A 97 -4.43 -12.89 -3.64
CA VAL A 97 -5.45 -13.72 -2.98
C VAL A 97 -6.86 -13.12 -3.03
N ARG A 98 -7.03 -11.81 -2.83
CA ARG A 98 -8.37 -11.17 -2.74
C ARG A 98 -8.85 -10.44 -3.99
N PRO A 99 -8.04 -9.66 -4.72
CA PRO A 99 -8.52 -9.02 -5.93
C PRO A 99 -8.61 -10.00 -7.08
N LEU A 100 -7.66 -10.94 -7.27
CA LEU A 100 -7.78 -11.88 -8.38
C LEU A 100 -9.00 -12.80 -8.23
N SER A 101 -9.32 -13.21 -6.99
CA SER A 101 -10.57 -13.90 -6.70
C SER A 101 -11.77 -12.98 -6.92
N TRP A 102 -11.79 -11.75 -6.42
CA TRP A 102 -12.91 -10.81 -6.65
C TRP A 102 -13.10 -10.38 -8.12
N TRP A 103 -12.01 -10.26 -8.89
CA TRP A 103 -11.97 -9.86 -10.29
C TRP A 103 -12.42 -10.99 -11.24
N VAL A 104 -12.33 -12.23 -10.77
CA VAL A 104 -12.71 -13.45 -11.52
C VAL A 104 -14.00 -14.08 -10.99
N GLN A 105 -14.30 -13.96 -9.69
CA GLN A 105 -15.52 -14.46 -9.04
C GLN A 105 -16.68 -13.46 -9.18
N ASP A 106 -17.90 -13.98 -9.02
CA ASP A 106 -19.17 -13.32 -9.31
C ASP A 106 -19.41 -11.97 -8.61
N ALA A 107 -18.62 -11.60 -7.58
CA ALA A 107 -18.84 -10.43 -6.74
C ALA A 107 -18.69 -9.07 -7.46
N ALA A 108 -17.90 -8.97 -8.53
CA ALA A 108 -17.72 -7.71 -9.26
C ALA A 108 -18.94 -7.33 -10.13
N TRP A 109 -19.79 -8.29 -10.48
CA TRP A 109 -20.84 -8.11 -11.50
C TRP A 109 -22.25 -8.48 -11.04
N THR A 110 -22.38 -9.16 -9.91
CA THR A 110 -23.70 -9.55 -9.36
C THR A 110 -24.49 -8.37 -8.78
N GLY A 111 -23.90 -7.17 -8.71
CA GLY A 111 -24.58 -5.96 -8.21
C GLY A 111 -24.96 -6.03 -6.73
N GLY A 112 -24.45 -7.02 -6.00
CA GLY A 112 -24.67 -7.19 -4.56
C GLY A 112 -23.89 -6.14 -3.78
N ALA A 113 -24.57 -5.45 -2.86
CA ALA A 113 -23.91 -4.51 -1.97
C ALA A 113 -23.03 -5.31 -0.97
N GLN A 114 -21.71 -5.20 -1.12
CA GLN A 114 -20.75 -5.80 -0.18
C GLN A 114 -20.29 -4.76 0.84
N ALA A 115 -20.59 -5.01 2.11
CA ALA A 115 -19.96 -4.29 3.21
C ALA A 115 -18.58 -4.89 3.50
N HIS A 116 -17.55 -4.04 3.55
CA HIS A 116 -16.19 -4.48 3.97
C HIS A 116 -15.89 -4.15 5.43
N SER A 117 -16.83 -3.54 6.15
CA SER A 117 -16.72 -3.18 7.56
C SER A 117 -18.11 -3.05 8.20
N ALA A 118 -18.19 -3.27 9.52
CA ALA A 118 -19.42 -3.05 10.30
C ALA A 118 -19.94 -1.61 10.19
N ALA A 119 -19.05 -0.64 10.00
CA ALA A 119 -19.43 0.75 9.74
C ALA A 119 -20.08 0.93 8.36
N GLN A 120 -19.55 0.30 7.31
CA GLN A 120 -20.20 0.29 6.00
C GLN A 120 -21.54 -0.43 6.01
N GLU A 121 -21.63 -1.54 6.74
CA GLU A 121 -22.89 -2.27 6.92
C GLU A 121 -23.94 -1.39 7.60
N ALA A 122 -23.58 -0.71 8.69
CA ALA A 122 -24.46 0.26 9.35
C ALA A 122 -24.88 1.42 8.44
N MET A 123 -23.97 1.92 7.59
CA MET A 123 -24.29 2.96 6.60
C MET A 123 -25.22 2.45 5.50
N MET A 124 -25.04 1.20 5.05
CA MET A 124 -25.94 0.57 4.08
C MET A 124 -27.37 0.42 4.65
N HIS A 125 -27.49 0.10 5.93
CA HIS A 125 -28.78 0.02 6.61
C HIS A 125 -29.40 1.39 6.95
N ALA A 126 -28.57 2.43 7.10
CA ALA A 126 -29.02 3.80 7.36
C ALA A 126 -29.39 4.59 6.09
N ALA A 127 -29.08 4.07 4.90
CA ALA A 127 -29.41 4.73 3.64
C ALA A 127 -30.93 4.71 3.39
N PRO A 128 -31.54 5.82 2.92
CA PRO A 128 -32.95 5.86 2.59
C PRO A 128 -33.27 4.84 1.47
N PRO A 129 -34.49 4.28 1.44
CA PRO A 129 -34.88 3.33 0.42
C PRO A 129 -34.83 4.00 -0.96
N HIS A 130 -33.83 3.64 -1.76
CA HIS A 130 -33.80 3.96 -3.18
C HIS A 130 -34.84 3.09 -3.91
N GLU A 131 -35.41 3.62 -5.00
CA GLU A 131 -36.23 2.85 -5.96
C GLU A 131 -35.58 1.47 -6.19
N PRO A 132 -36.23 0.36 -5.81
CA PRO A 132 -35.62 -0.95 -5.84
C PRO A 132 -35.44 -1.38 -7.30
N MET A 133 -34.23 -1.19 -7.84
CA MET A 133 -33.84 -1.86 -9.07
C MET A 133 -34.00 -3.37 -8.87
N THR A 134 -34.64 -4.02 -9.83
CA THR A 134 -34.70 -5.49 -9.84
C THR A 134 -33.29 -6.07 -9.86
N ASP A 135 -33.11 -7.29 -9.33
CA ASP A 135 -31.79 -7.95 -9.30
C ASP A 135 -31.16 -8.02 -10.68
N ALA A 136 -31.96 -8.30 -11.71
CA ALA A 136 -31.52 -8.32 -13.10
C ALA A 136 -31.02 -6.94 -13.60
N GLN A 137 -31.72 -5.86 -13.25
CA GLN A 137 -31.29 -4.50 -13.62
C GLN A 137 -30.02 -4.07 -12.88
N ARG A 138 -29.83 -4.51 -11.63
CA ARG A 138 -28.61 -4.24 -10.86
C ARG A 138 -27.40 -4.94 -11.47
N VAL A 139 -27.54 -6.20 -11.84
CA VAL A 139 -26.49 -6.98 -12.52
C VAL A 139 -26.12 -6.36 -13.86
N ALA A 140 -27.12 -5.99 -14.67
CA ALA A 140 -26.88 -5.37 -15.98
C ALA A 140 -26.15 -4.03 -15.86
N ALA A 141 -26.54 -3.18 -14.90
CA ALA A 141 -25.86 -1.92 -14.63
C ALA A 141 -24.43 -2.12 -14.12
N ALA A 142 -24.21 -3.07 -13.20
CA ALA A 142 -22.88 -3.41 -12.69
C ALA A 142 -21.95 -3.93 -13.79
N MET A 143 -22.44 -4.81 -14.66
CA MET A 143 -21.71 -5.33 -15.83
C MET A 143 -21.29 -4.21 -16.78
N ALA A 144 -22.19 -3.26 -17.07
CA ALA A 144 -21.92 -2.16 -17.99
C ALA A 144 -20.78 -1.26 -17.47
N ILE A 145 -20.80 -0.91 -16.18
CA ILE A 145 -19.74 -0.13 -15.53
C ILE A 145 -18.43 -0.92 -15.54
N TRP A 146 -18.49 -2.20 -15.17
CA TRP A 146 -17.29 -3.01 -15.10
C TRP A 146 -16.60 -3.18 -16.45
N GLU A 147 -17.33 -3.48 -17.52
CA GLU A 147 -16.76 -3.63 -18.86
C GLU A 147 -16.03 -2.36 -19.31
N GLN A 148 -16.55 -1.20 -18.93
CA GLN A 148 -15.94 0.10 -19.21
C GLN A 148 -14.69 0.37 -18.34
N GLU A 149 -14.74 0.07 -17.04
CA GLU A 149 -13.71 0.51 -16.09
C GLU A 149 -12.60 -0.51 -15.85
N LYS A 150 -12.82 -1.80 -16.13
CA LYS A 150 -11.87 -2.89 -15.81
C LYS A 150 -10.47 -2.64 -16.37
N GLY A 151 -10.36 -2.13 -17.60
CA GLY A 151 -9.07 -1.87 -18.24
C GLY A 151 -8.29 -0.75 -17.56
N PHE A 152 -8.99 0.34 -17.23
CA PHE A 152 -8.40 1.48 -16.54
C PHE A 152 -8.00 1.13 -15.11
N ALA A 153 -8.88 0.41 -14.38
CA ALA A 153 -8.59 -0.07 -13.04
C ALA A 153 -7.39 -1.02 -13.04
N ALA A 154 -7.29 -1.95 -14.00
CA ALA A 154 -6.13 -2.84 -14.16
C ALA A 154 -4.83 -2.05 -14.42
N ALA A 155 -4.88 -1.02 -15.28
CA ALA A 155 -3.73 -0.17 -15.55
C ALA A 155 -3.25 0.59 -14.31
N ILE A 156 -4.18 1.18 -13.52
CA ILE A 156 -3.85 1.84 -12.26
C ILE A 156 -3.20 0.87 -11.28
N ILE A 157 -3.75 -0.35 -11.15
CA ILE A 157 -3.19 -1.39 -10.28
C ILE A 157 -1.76 -1.74 -10.72
N ALA A 158 -1.55 -1.97 -12.01
CA ALA A 158 -0.24 -2.31 -12.56
C ALA A 158 0.79 -1.19 -12.33
N VAL A 159 0.44 0.07 -12.63
CA VAL A 159 1.31 1.24 -12.41
C VAL A 159 1.63 1.43 -10.93
N SER A 160 0.62 1.29 -10.07
CA SER A 160 0.79 1.38 -8.61
C SER A 160 1.70 0.29 -8.08
N TRP A 161 1.61 -0.92 -8.65
CA TRP A 161 2.46 -2.05 -8.28
C TRP A 161 3.91 -1.84 -8.73
N LEU A 162 4.14 -1.46 -9.99
CA LEU A 162 5.47 -1.16 -10.53
C LEU A 162 6.17 -0.01 -9.80
N SER A 163 5.41 1.01 -9.41
CA SER A 163 5.93 2.16 -8.66
C SER A 163 6.46 1.74 -7.28
N LYS A 164 5.79 0.80 -6.60
CA LYS A 164 6.26 0.25 -5.32
C LYS A 164 7.55 -0.56 -5.48
N LEU A 165 7.68 -1.35 -6.55
CA LEU A 165 8.92 -2.05 -6.88
C LEU A 165 10.07 -1.06 -7.12
N TYR A 166 9.81 -0.01 -7.89
CA TYR A 166 10.80 1.04 -8.13
C TYR A 166 11.28 1.68 -6.81
N PHE A 167 10.36 2.04 -5.91
CA PHE A 167 10.74 2.58 -4.60
C PHE A 167 11.54 1.61 -3.74
N ALA A 168 11.22 0.30 -3.77
CA ALA A 168 11.99 -0.71 -3.07
C ALA A 168 13.43 -0.80 -3.60
N LEU A 169 13.58 -0.85 -4.94
CA LEU A 169 14.89 -0.84 -5.60
C LEU A 169 15.68 0.45 -5.29
N LEU A 170 14.99 1.58 -5.19
CA LEU A 170 15.61 2.87 -4.86
C LEU A 170 16.18 2.89 -3.44
N ILE A 171 15.41 2.43 -2.45
CA ILE A 171 15.88 2.30 -1.06
C ILE A 171 17.04 1.31 -0.97
N TYR A 172 16.97 0.18 -1.68
CA TYR A 172 18.05 -0.81 -1.72
C TYR A 172 19.33 -0.25 -2.36
N SER A 173 19.19 0.47 -3.47
CA SER A 173 20.31 1.12 -4.16
C SER A 173 21.00 2.13 -3.26
N TYR A 174 20.24 2.98 -2.56
CA TYR A 174 20.78 3.94 -1.60
C TYR A 174 21.53 3.26 -0.45
N ALA A 175 20.96 2.20 0.14
CA ALA A 175 21.63 1.41 1.17
C ALA A 175 22.95 0.79 0.66
N SER A 176 22.96 0.30 -0.58
CA SER A 176 24.16 -0.25 -1.23
C SER A 176 25.26 0.80 -1.44
N HIS A 177 24.90 1.99 -1.92
CA HIS A 177 25.84 3.10 -2.11
C HIS A 177 26.40 3.63 -0.79
N LEU A 178 25.59 3.67 0.27
CA LEU A 178 26.07 4.03 1.61
C LEU A 178 27.04 2.99 2.17
N ARG A 179 26.77 1.70 2.00
CA ARG A 179 27.67 0.63 2.47
C ARG A 179 29.02 0.65 1.75
N LYS A 180 29.00 0.89 0.44
CA LYS A 180 30.22 0.94 -0.39
C LYS A 180 30.97 2.27 -0.27
N GLY A 181 30.43 3.26 0.44
CA GLY A 181 30.98 4.62 0.52
C GLY A 181 30.92 5.40 -0.80
N SER A 182 30.35 4.83 -1.86
CA SER A 182 30.30 5.43 -3.21
C SER A 182 29.19 6.45 -3.39
N TYR A 183 28.36 6.67 -2.37
CA TYR A 183 27.25 7.64 -2.45
C TYR A 183 27.74 9.05 -2.80
N ARG A 184 28.82 9.55 -2.19
CA ARG A 184 29.36 10.89 -2.48
C ARG A 184 30.00 11.03 -3.87
N ALA A 185 30.21 9.92 -4.57
CA ALA A 185 30.76 9.90 -5.92
C ALA A 185 29.67 9.97 -7.00
N LEU A 186 28.39 9.98 -6.63
CA LEU A 186 27.30 10.09 -7.59
C LEU A 186 27.20 11.52 -8.14
N PRO A 187 26.83 11.68 -9.43
CA PRO A 187 26.86 12.98 -10.11
C PRO A 187 25.86 14.00 -9.53
N LEU A 188 24.77 13.53 -8.92
CA LEU A 188 23.68 14.37 -8.39
C LEU A 188 23.68 14.48 -6.85
N SER A 189 24.67 13.91 -6.16
CA SER A 189 24.76 13.87 -4.69
C SER A 189 25.74 14.90 -4.10
N ARG A 190 26.24 15.84 -4.92
CA ARG A 190 27.14 16.92 -4.50
C ARG A 190 26.37 18.08 -3.89
#